data_AF-A0AAX4HDG0-F1
#
_entry.id   AF-A0AAX4HDG0-F1
#
_cell.length_a   1.000
_cell.length_b   1.000
_cell.length_c   1.000
_cell.angle_alpha   90.00
_cell.angle_beta   90.00
_cell.angle_gamma   90.00
#
_symmetry.space_group_name_H-M   'P 1'
#
loop_
_entity.id
_entity.type
_entity.pdbx_description
1 polymer ?
#
loop_
_entity_poly.entity_id
_entity_poly.type
_entity_poly.pdbx_seq_one_letter_code
_entity_poly.pdbx_strand_id
1 'polypeptide(L)'
;MKDSQIEGLDDLESLFTNEELQIESRRKRAYEAVRENDISSFPSDMSIITAFDEVLACFGLGGQVRNYYRYGTYNLCEDARKKLWFAVKNGSMSEKRMDAEKMAKDSKEMERRAKVQQYYKDKLMRDKLAGSSEDVWEERKSLLTRPFRE
;
A
#
# COMPACT_ATOMS: atom_id res chain seq x y z
N MET A 1 -7.03 -29.44 -44.02
CA MET A 1 -7.44 -28.07 -43.66
C MET A 1 -6.32 -27.50 -42.81
N LYS A 2 -5.54 -26.55 -43.34
CA LYS A 2 -4.56 -25.82 -42.55
C LYS A 2 -5.31 -24.71 -41.83
N ASP A 3 -5.30 -24.75 -40.51
CA ASP A 3 -5.80 -23.65 -39.69
C ASP A 3 -5.04 -22.38 -40.09
N SER A 4 -5.81 -21.35 -40.44
CA SER A 4 -5.26 -20.02 -40.66
C SER A 4 -4.95 -19.46 -39.28
N GLN A 5 -3.67 -19.49 -38.90
CA GLN A 5 -3.20 -18.75 -37.73
C GLN A 5 -3.57 -17.28 -37.94
N ILE A 6 -4.44 -16.78 -37.07
CA ILE A 6 -4.83 -15.37 -37.03
C ILE A 6 -3.66 -14.64 -36.38
N GLU A 7 -2.90 -13.88 -37.18
CA GLU A 7 -1.66 -13.20 -36.81
C GLU A 7 -1.79 -12.34 -35.52
N GLY A 8 -2.99 -11.86 -35.21
CA GLY A 8 -3.27 -11.09 -33.99
C GLY A 8 -3.48 -11.90 -32.71
N LEU A 9 -3.61 -13.23 -32.77
CA LEU A 9 -3.79 -14.08 -31.58
C LEU A 9 -2.44 -14.35 -30.88
N ASP A 10 -1.39 -14.56 -31.66
CA ASP A 10 -0.03 -14.77 -31.15
C ASP A 10 0.52 -13.48 -30.50
N ASP A 11 0.18 -12.31 -31.06
CA ASP A 11 0.47 -11.00 -30.45
C ASP A 11 -0.26 -10.83 -29.10
N LEU A 12 -1.52 -11.25 -29.02
CA LEU A 12 -2.31 -11.20 -27.79
C LEU A 12 -1.74 -12.13 -26.70
N GLU A 13 -1.35 -13.35 -27.06
CA GLU A 13 -0.74 -14.33 -26.15
C GLU A 13 0.63 -13.84 -25.63
N SER A 14 1.41 -13.19 -26.49
CA SER A 14 2.69 -12.59 -26.09
C SER A 14 2.50 -11.46 -25.07
N LEU A 15 1.43 -10.67 -25.17
CA LEU A 15 1.12 -9.60 -24.21
C LEU A 15 0.76 -10.19 -22.84
N PHE A 16 -0.05 -11.25 -22.79
CA PHE A 16 -0.38 -11.93 -21.53
C PHE A 16 0.83 -12.61 -20.87
N THR A 17 1.69 -13.28 -21.66
CA THR A 17 2.90 -13.94 -21.14
C THR A 17 3.89 -12.92 -20.54
N ASN A 18 4.02 -11.76 -21.19
CA ASN A 18 4.87 -10.68 -20.69
C ASN A 18 4.28 -10.01 -19.44
N GLU A 19 2.96 -9.83 -19.38
CA GLU A 19 2.28 -9.27 -18.21
C GLU A 19 2.44 -10.18 -16.98
N GLU A 20 2.34 -11.50 -17.15
CA GLU A 20 2.56 -12.47 -16.07
C GLU A 20 3.97 -12.41 -15.50
N LEU A 21 5.00 -12.29 -16.36
CA LEU A 21 6.39 -12.12 -15.93
C LEU A 21 6.62 -10.80 -15.18
N GLN A 22 6.00 -9.71 -15.64
CA GLN A 22 6.06 -8.42 -14.96
C GLN A 22 5.38 -8.50 -13.58
N ILE A 23 4.21 -9.15 -13.49
CA ILE A 23 3.48 -9.38 -12.23
C ILE A 23 4.32 -10.24 -11.27
N GLU A 24 4.97 -11.30 -11.75
CA GLU A 24 5.83 -12.15 -10.92
C GLU A 24 7.02 -11.35 -10.36
N SER A 25 7.65 -10.52 -11.19
CA SER A 25 8.76 -9.67 -10.75
C SER A 25 8.33 -8.65 -9.69
N ARG A 26 7.15 -8.04 -9.84
CA ARG A 26 6.56 -7.12 -8.86
C ARG A 26 6.28 -7.81 -7.54
N ARG A 27 5.72 -9.04 -7.59
CA ARG A 27 5.48 -9.86 -6.39
C ARG A 27 6.79 -10.14 -5.66
N LYS A 28 7.86 -10.54 -6.38
CA LYS A 28 9.18 -10.78 -5.78
C LYS A 28 9.71 -9.55 -5.05
N ARG A 29 9.68 -8.37 -5.69
CA ARG A 29 10.10 -7.11 -5.06
C ARG A 29 9.25 -6.73 -3.83
N ALA A 30 7.94 -6.93 -3.90
CA ALA A 30 7.06 -6.69 -2.75
C ALA A 30 7.41 -7.61 -1.56
N TYR A 31 7.67 -8.89 -1.81
CA TYR A 31 8.12 -9.82 -0.77
C TYR A 31 9.50 -9.49 -0.22
N GLU A 32 10.43 -9.05 -1.07
CA GLU A 32 11.76 -8.60 -0.63
C GLU A 32 11.66 -7.38 0.29
N ALA A 33 10.89 -6.35 -0.11
CA ALA A 33 10.68 -5.16 0.70
C ALA A 33 10.06 -5.49 2.07
N VAL A 34 9.17 -6.47 2.13
CA VAL A 34 8.54 -6.87 3.40
C VAL A 34 9.38 -7.85 4.21
N ARG A 35 10.33 -8.55 3.59
CA ARG A 35 11.38 -9.28 4.30
C ARG A 35 12.40 -8.32 4.93
N GLU A 36 12.74 -7.23 4.25
CA GLU A 36 13.66 -6.21 4.77
C GLU A 36 13.07 -5.43 5.95
N ASN A 37 11.74 -5.24 5.97
CA ASN A 37 11.05 -4.57 7.05
C ASN A 37 10.54 -5.58 8.09
N ASP A 38 11.30 -5.74 9.19
CA ASP A 38 10.90 -6.56 10.33
C ASP A 38 9.63 -6.03 11.01
N ILE A 39 8.86 -6.92 11.65
CA ILE A 39 7.58 -6.58 12.32
C ILE A 39 7.78 -5.49 13.40
N SER A 40 8.95 -5.47 14.05
CA SER A 40 9.32 -4.49 15.07
C SER A 40 9.50 -3.07 14.54
N SER A 41 9.75 -2.89 13.23
CA SER A 41 9.89 -1.57 12.61
C SER A 41 8.55 -0.83 12.46
N PHE A 42 7.43 -1.56 12.52
CA PHE A 42 6.11 -0.99 12.38
C PHE A 42 5.59 -0.41 13.70
N PRO A 43 4.77 0.67 13.63
CA PRO A 43 4.17 1.25 14.81
C PRO A 43 3.26 0.24 15.51
N SER A 44 3.40 0.14 16.84
CA SER A 44 2.65 -0.78 17.68
C SER A 44 1.32 -0.23 18.18
N ASP A 45 1.17 1.09 18.17
CA ASP A 45 0.01 1.78 18.72
C ASP A 45 -0.79 2.47 17.63
N MET A 46 -2.10 2.55 17.87
CA MET A 46 -3.01 3.32 17.02
C MET A 46 -4.15 3.91 17.85
N SER A 47 -4.42 5.19 17.58
CA SER A 47 -5.47 5.97 18.20
C SER A 47 -6.70 6.08 17.30
N ILE A 48 -7.88 5.87 17.88
CA ILE A 48 -9.17 6.00 17.18
C ILE A 48 -9.40 7.45 16.74
N ILE A 49 -9.06 8.42 17.60
CA ILE A 49 -9.23 9.85 17.32
C ILE A 49 -8.42 10.27 16.09
N THR A 50 -7.16 9.83 16.00
CA THR A 50 -6.30 10.15 14.85
C THR A 50 -6.80 9.46 13.57
N ALA A 51 -7.23 8.20 13.66
CA ALA A 51 -7.81 7.50 12.50
C ALA A 51 -9.11 8.18 12.02
N PHE A 52 -9.89 8.76 12.92
CA PHE A 52 -11.09 9.51 12.57
C PHE A 52 -10.77 10.85 11.89
N ASP A 53 -9.78 11.59 12.42
CA ASP A 53 -9.31 12.83 11.82
C ASP A 53 -8.79 12.62 10.39
N GLU A 54 -8.09 11.50 10.13
CA GLU A 54 -7.66 11.14 8.77
C GLU A 54 -8.84 10.93 7.81
N VAL A 55 -9.94 10.33 8.28
CA VAL A 55 -11.16 10.16 7.47
C VAL A 55 -11.80 11.51 7.19
N LEU A 56 -11.92 12.37 8.20
CA LEU A 56 -12.47 13.72 8.03
C LEU A 56 -11.63 14.56 7.07
N ALA A 57 -10.31 14.51 7.19
CA ALA A 57 -9.39 15.22 6.32
C ALA A 57 -9.50 14.75 4.85
N CYS A 58 -9.75 13.45 4.64
CA CYS A 58 -9.95 12.90 3.30
C CYS A 58 -11.28 13.33 2.68
N PHE A 59 -12.38 13.32 3.43
CA PHE A 59 -13.69 13.78 2.94
C PHE A 59 -13.84 15.29 2.88
N GLY A 60 -13.01 16.03 3.62
CA GLY A 60 -12.96 17.48 3.57
C GLY A 60 -12.70 17.98 2.15
N LEU A 61 -13.26 19.14 1.82
CA LEU A 61 -13.12 19.75 0.49
C LEU A 61 -11.66 19.86 0.04
N GLY A 62 -10.75 20.23 0.94
CA GLY A 62 -9.31 20.32 0.63
C GLY A 62 -8.69 18.98 0.25
N GLY A 63 -9.09 17.88 0.90
CA GLY A 63 -8.62 16.53 0.58
C GLY A 63 -9.10 16.06 -0.79
N GLN A 64 -10.38 16.30 -1.10
CA GLN A 64 -10.98 15.93 -2.37
C GLN A 64 -10.43 16.74 -3.56
N VAL A 65 -10.25 18.06 -3.39
CA VAL A 65 -9.64 18.92 -4.42
C VAL A 65 -8.21 18.46 -4.75
N ARG A 66 -7.41 18.11 -3.75
CA ARG A 66 -6.04 17.60 -3.96
C ARG A 66 -6.03 16.29 -4.75
N ASN A 67 -6.92 15.36 -4.40
CA ASN A 67 -7.01 14.06 -5.09
C ASN A 67 -7.47 14.25 -6.53
N TYR A 68 -8.46 15.11 -6.76
CA TYR A 68 -8.92 15.44 -8.10
C TYR A 68 -7.81 16.08 -8.95
N TYR A 69 -7.03 17.01 -8.40
CA TYR A 69 -5.90 17.61 -9.11
C TYR A 69 -4.81 16.57 -9.48
N ARG A 70 -4.51 15.63 -8.58
CA ARG A 70 -3.41 14.67 -8.77
C ARG A 70 -3.79 13.47 -9.64
N TYR A 71 -5.01 12.96 -9.48
CA TYR A 71 -5.46 11.71 -10.08
C TYR A 71 -6.64 11.88 -11.05
N GLY A 72 -7.21 13.08 -11.17
CA GLY A 72 -8.36 13.36 -12.04
C GLY A 72 -9.70 12.83 -11.51
N THR A 73 -9.72 12.22 -10.32
CA THR A 73 -10.90 11.56 -9.76
C THR A 73 -11.07 11.89 -8.27
N TYR A 74 -12.32 11.83 -7.80
CA TYR A 74 -12.61 11.91 -6.37
C TYR A 74 -12.23 10.59 -5.69
N ASN A 75 -11.78 10.68 -4.43
CA ASN A 75 -11.40 9.50 -3.67
C ASN A 75 -12.54 9.13 -2.70
N LEU A 76 -12.92 7.85 -2.68
CA LEU A 76 -13.92 7.30 -1.75
C LEU A 76 -13.36 7.07 -0.32
N CYS A 77 -12.11 7.47 -0.09
CA CYS A 77 -11.42 7.44 1.21
C CYS A 77 -11.42 6.04 1.83
N GLU A 78 -11.33 4.99 1.01
CA GLU A 78 -11.46 3.62 1.47
C GLU A 78 -10.38 3.23 2.48
N ASP A 79 -9.13 3.64 2.26
CA ASP A 79 -8.02 3.27 3.13
C ASP A 79 -8.13 3.93 4.51
N ALA A 80 -8.50 5.21 4.54
CA ALA A 80 -8.76 5.92 5.79
C ALA A 80 -9.92 5.27 6.56
N ARG A 81 -10.99 4.89 5.85
CA ARG A 81 -12.14 4.19 6.44
C ARG A 81 -11.75 2.80 6.98
N LYS A 82 -10.98 2.02 6.21
CA LYS A 82 -10.48 0.70 6.64
C LYS A 82 -9.62 0.83 7.90
N LYS A 83 -8.76 1.86 7.97
CA LYS A 83 -7.95 2.16 9.16
C LYS A 83 -8.82 2.54 10.36
N LEU A 84 -9.83 3.38 10.16
CA LEU A 84 -10.78 3.74 11.23
C LEU A 84 -11.50 2.51 11.79
N TRP A 85 -12.07 1.67 10.94
CA TRP A 85 -12.76 0.45 11.40
C TRP A 85 -11.83 -0.52 12.12
N PHE A 86 -10.59 -0.66 11.64
CA PHE A 86 -9.58 -1.46 12.32
C PHE A 86 -9.20 -0.86 13.67
N ALA A 87 -9.04 0.47 13.76
CA ALA A 87 -8.75 1.18 15.01
C ALA A 87 -9.92 1.11 16.01
N VAL A 88 -11.17 1.16 15.55
CA VAL A 88 -12.33 0.95 16.44
C VAL A 88 -12.34 -0.46 17.02
N LYS A 89 -11.91 -1.46 16.25
CA LYS A 89 -11.88 -2.87 16.69
C LYS A 89 -10.69 -3.21 17.58
N ASN A 90 -9.50 -2.68 17.29
CA ASN A 90 -8.23 -3.10 17.93
C ASN A 90 -7.40 -1.94 18.51
N GLY A 91 -7.81 -0.68 18.30
CA GLY A 91 -7.08 0.51 18.73
C GLY A 91 -7.40 0.96 20.15
N SER A 92 -6.79 2.07 20.55
CA SER A 92 -7.07 2.75 21.81
C SER A 92 -7.72 4.12 21.56
N MET A 93 -8.49 4.63 22.52
CA MET A 93 -9.12 5.95 22.39
C MET A 93 -8.10 7.07 22.19
N SER A 94 -6.99 7.01 22.93
CA SER A 94 -5.87 7.94 22.84
C SER A 94 -4.56 7.17 22.92
N GLU A 95 -3.47 7.83 22.55
CA GLU A 95 -2.11 7.30 22.63
C GLU A 95 -1.73 7.10 24.11
N LYS A 96 -1.62 5.84 24.53
CA LYS A 96 -1.23 5.49 25.90
C LYS A 96 0.28 5.30 25.94
N ARG A 97 0.98 6.19 26.63
CA ARG A 97 2.38 5.97 26.99
C ARG A 97 2.42 4.93 28.11
N MET A 98 2.98 3.76 27.81
CA MET A 98 3.15 2.66 28.76
C MET A 98 4.63 2.39 28.94
N ASP A 99 5.04 2.06 30.17
CA ASP A 99 6.39 1.61 30.45
C ASP A 99 6.58 0.17 29.95
N ALA A 100 7.76 -0.18 29.44
CA ALA A 100 8.05 -1.52 28.89
C ALA A 100 7.73 -2.65 29.89
N GLU A 101 7.99 -2.43 31.18
CA GLU A 101 7.71 -3.40 32.24
C GLU A 101 6.22 -3.64 32.47
N LYS A 102 5.39 -2.61 32.32
CA LYS A 102 3.92 -2.73 32.44
C LYS A 102 3.32 -3.40 31.21
N MET A 103 3.91 -3.18 30.03
CA MET A 103 3.51 -3.86 28.80
C MET A 103 3.80 -5.36 28.86
N ALA A 104 4.99 -5.76 29.34
CA ALA A 104 5.36 -7.17 29.42
C ALA A 104 4.46 -7.98 30.37
N LYS A 105 3.84 -7.31 31.36
CA LYS A 105 2.90 -7.93 32.30
C LYS A 105 1.48 -8.12 31.74
N ASP A 106 1.09 -7.34 30.73
CA ASP A 106 -0.25 -7.41 30.14
C ASP A 106 -0.21 -8.14 28.78
N SER A 107 -0.51 -9.44 28.81
CA SER A 107 -0.54 -10.28 27.62
C SER A 107 -1.52 -9.78 26.54
N LYS A 108 -2.64 -9.19 26.96
CA LYS A 108 -3.68 -8.70 26.04
C LYS A 108 -3.22 -7.46 25.28
N GLU A 109 -2.47 -6.60 25.94
CA GLU A 109 -1.89 -5.40 25.31
C GLU A 109 -0.80 -5.78 24.30
N MET A 110 0.00 -6.79 24.60
CA MET A 110 1.00 -7.34 23.67
C MET A 110 0.33 -7.90 22.40
N GLU A 111 -0.75 -8.67 22.53
CA GLU A 111 -1.52 -9.17 21.40
C GLU A 111 -2.12 -8.04 20.56
N ARG A 112 -2.65 -7.00 21.21
CA ARG A 112 -3.20 -5.82 20.53
C ARG A 112 -2.14 -5.14 19.66
N ARG A 113 -0.96 -4.90 20.21
CA ARG A 113 0.17 -4.27 19.53
C ARG A 113 0.67 -5.10 18.35
N ALA A 114 0.76 -6.42 18.52
CA ALA A 114 1.12 -7.34 17.45
C ALA A 114 0.12 -7.27 16.27
N LYS A 115 -1.19 -7.19 16.55
CA LYS A 115 -2.22 -7.01 15.51
C LYS A 115 -2.08 -5.68 14.77
N VAL A 116 -1.76 -4.60 15.49
CA VAL A 116 -1.53 -3.28 14.87
C VAL A 116 -0.31 -3.31 13.95
N GLN A 117 0.80 -3.91 14.39
CA GLN A 117 2.00 -4.06 13.56
C GLN A 117 1.72 -4.90 12.31
N GLN A 118 1.00 -6.02 12.47
CA GLN A 118 0.56 -6.85 11.35
C GLN A 118 -0.28 -6.05 10.35
N TYR A 119 -1.23 -5.23 10.82
CA TYR A 119 -2.04 -4.39 9.95
C TYR A 119 -1.19 -3.43 9.09
N TYR A 120 -0.16 -2.80 9.67
CA TYR A 120 0.74 -1.92 8.90
C TYR A 120 1.65 -2.69 7.95
N LYS A 121 2.10 -3.88 8.33
CA LYS A 121 2.85 -4.78 7.44
C LYS A 121 2.00 -5.21 6.25
N ASP A 122 0.76 -5.62 6.48
CA ASP A 122 -0.17 -6.02 5.43
C ASP A 122 -0.55 -4.82 4.55
N LYS A 123 -0.62 -3.61 5.13
CA LYS A 123 -0.81 -2.38 4.36
C LYS A 123 0.37 -2.13 3.43
N LEU A 124 1.60 -2.19 3.94
CA LEU A 124 2.79 -2.06 3.11
C LEU A 124 2.82 -3.09 1.98
N MET A 125 2.48 -4.35 2.26
CA MET A 125 2.34 -5.39 1.24
C MET A 125 1.33 -5.00 0.16
N ARG A 126 0.12 -4.56 0.55
CA ARG A 126 -0.93 -4.14 -0.38
C ARG A 126 -0.48 -2.97 -1.24
N ASP A 127 0.12 -1.95 -0.63
CA ASP A 127 0.57 -0.75 -1.33
C ASP A 127 1.70 -1.08 -2.32
N LYS A 128 2.64 -1.96 -1.96
CA LYS A 128 3.71 -2.44 -2.86
C LYS A 128 3.19 -3.33 -3.99
N LEU A 129 2.20 -4.18 -3.73
CA LEU A 129 1.58 -5.01 -4.75
C LEU A 129 0.74 -4.21 -5.75
N ALA A 130 0.12 -3.10 -5.30
CA ALA A 130 -0.63 -2.19 -6.17
C ALA A 130 0.28 -1.41 -7.15
N GLY A 131 1.56 -1.29 -6.82
CA GLY A 131 2.55 -0.55 -7.60
C GLY A 131 2.78 0.86 -7.06
N SER A 132 4.01 1.33 -7.18
CA SER A 132 4.46 2.65 -6.72
C SER A 132 4.92 3.51 -7.90
N SER A 133 4.92 4.83 -7.71
CA SER A 133 5.61 5.73 -8.66
C SER A 133 7.09 5.39 -8.80
N GLU A 134 7.70 4.85 -7.75
CA GLU A 134 9.10 4.40 -7.76
C GLU A 134 9.35 3.31 -8.80
N ASP A 135 8.37 2.45 -9.06
CA ASP A 135 8.51 1.37 -10.04
C ASP A 135 8.71 1.94 -11.46
N VAL A 136 8.02 3.04 -11.78
CA VAL A 136 8.19 3.79 -13.04
C VAL A 136 9.56 4.44 -13.14
N TRP A 137 10.12 4.88 -12.01
CA TRP A 137 11.47 5.46 -11.96
C TRP A 137 12.55 4.38 -12.10
N GLU A 138 12.38 3.22 -11.47
CA GLU A 138 13.29 2.08 -11.57
C GLU A 138 13.38 1.49 -12.98
N GLU A 139 12.31 1.59 -13.77
CA GLU A 139 12.32 1.20 -15.18
C GLU A 139 13.29 2.06 -16.03
N ARG A 140 13.58 3.30 -15.61
CA ARG A 140 14.50 4.19 -16.34
C ARG A 140 15.96 3.87 -16.02
N LYS A 141 16.51 2.88 -16.73
CA LYS A 141 17.93 2.46 -16.58
C LYS A 141 18.94 3.41 -17.23
N SER A 142 18.50 4.25 -18.17
CA SER A 142 19.38 5.15 -18.92
C SER A 142 18.85 6.58 -18.94
N LEU A 143 19.79 7.52 -19.00
CA LEU A 143 19.50 8.95 -19.11
C LEU A 143 18.97 9.25 -20.52
N LEU A 144 17.81 9.92 -20.59
CA LEU A 144 17.27 10.40 -21.85
C LEU A 144 18.10 11.59 -22.33
N THR A 145 18.76 11.45 -23.48
CA THR A 145 19.42 12.56 -24.15
C THR A 145 18.38 13.37 -24.94
N ARG A 146 18.13 14.61 -24.50
CA ARG A 146 17.17 15.58 -25.09
C ARG A 146 15.69 15.19 -24.94
N PRO A 147 15.14 15.19 -23.70
CA PRO A 147 13.78 14.72 -23.42
C PRO A 147 12.62 15.60 -23.93
N PHE A 148 12.87 16.89 -24.22
CA PHE A 148 11.83 17.86 -24.59
C PHE A 148 12.12 18.58 -25.92
N ARG A 149 12.71 17.89 -26.90
CA ARG A 149 12.89 18.52 -28.23
C ARG A 149 11.57 18.54 -28.99
N GLU A 150 11.14 19.75 -29.36
CA GLU A 150 10.42 19.99 -30.63
C GLU A 150 11.30 19.63 -31.83
#